data_AF-A0A497FFH7-F1
#
_entry.id   AF-A0A497FFH7-F1
#
_cell.length_a   1.000
_cell.length_b   1.000
_cell.length_c   1.000
_cell.angle_alpha   90.00
_cell.angle_beta   90.00
_cell.angle_gamma   90.00
#
_symmetry.space_group_name_H-M   'P 1'
#
loop_
_entity.id
_entity.type
_entity.pdbx_description
1 polymer ?
#
loop_
_entity_poly.entity_id
_entity_poly.type
_entity_poly.pdbx_seq_one_letter_code
_entity_poly.pdbx_strand_id
1 'polypeptide(L)'
;ANQYLLDQISGANQGTIEKNVTIKGKVIIGEDTIIRSGSYLVGPLYIGSHSDIGPNCYIREYCSIGNNVRVGHACELKNTIIFDNSHVPHLSYIGDSIIGSHVNLGAGTITANLRFDKKSVPMTIKGERMDSGRKKMGAIIGDYVQTGIGTTLMPGVKIGPYSIVGPNMNLWDDIPPRSVVIEKPRKVE
;
A
#
# COMPACT_ATOMS: atom_id res chain seq x y z
N ALA A 1 -10.50 12.75 4.42
CA ALA A 1 -11.45 11.77 5.00
C ALA A 1 -10.72 10.76 5.89
N ASN A 2 -9.89 9.85 5.35
CA ASN A 2 -9.26 8.79 6.16
C ASN A 2 -8.53 9.29 7.42
N GLN A 3 -7.60 10.23 7.28
CA GLN A 3 -6.86 10.80 8.42
C GLN A 3 -7.80 11.39 9.48
N TYR A 4 -8.75 12.22 9.05
CA TYR A 4 -9.76 12.83 9.92
C TYR A 4 -10.57 11.80 10.71
N LEU A 5 -10.95 10.68 10.08
CA LEU A 5 -11.66 9.59 10.77
C LEU A 5 -10.73 8.85 11.75
N LEU A 6 -9.49 8.56 11.33
CA LEU A 6 -8.49 7.89 12.16
C LEU A 6 -8.09 8.70 13.39
N ASP A 7 -8.06 10.03 13.32
CA ASP A 7 -7.79 10.88 14.48
C ASP A 7 -8.84 10.72 15.60
N GLN A 8 -10.07 10.41 15.20
CA GLN A 8 -11.23 10.28 16.09
C GLN A 8 -11.39 8.90 16.71
N ILE A 9 -10.65 7.89 16.24
CA ILE A 9 -10.79 6.55 16.79
C ILE A 9 -10.33 6.50 18.25
N SER A 10 -10.94 5.59 19.01
CA SER A 10 -10.37 5.01 20.21
C SER A 10 -9.67 3.69 19.85
N GLY A 11 -8.57 3.36 20.52
CA GLY A 11 -7.92 2.07 20.30
C GLY A 11 -8.83 0.91 20.75
N ALA A 12 -8.77 -0.21 20.03
CA ALA A 12 -9.50 -1.42 20.34
C ALA A 12 -8.73 -2.64 19.82
N ASN A 13 -8.78 -3.77 20.53
CA ASN A 13 -8.19 -5.00 20.05
C ASN A 13 -9.16 -6.17 20.24
N GLN A 14 -9.56 -6.78 19.12
CA GLN A 14 -10.39 -7.97 19.05
C GLN A 14 -9.65 -9.15 18.38
N GLY A 15 -8.37 -8.97 18.07
CA GLY A 15 -7.51 -9.98 17.44
C GLY A 15 -6.47 -10.57 18.39
N THR A 16 -5.58 -11.37 17.82
CA THR A 16 -4.45 -11.99 18.52
C THR A 16 -3.16 -11.20 18.24
N ILE A 17 -2.44 -10.83 19.29
CA ILE A 17 -1.13 -10.18 19.19
C ILE A 17 -0.08 -11.15 19.74
N GLU A 18 0.87 -11.56 18.90
CA GLU A 18 1.99 -12.40 19.33
C GLU A 18 2.97 -11.62 20.24
N LYS A 19 3.90 -12.35 20.89
CA LYS A 19 4.97 -11.75 21.69
C LYS A 19 5.87 -10.86 20.81
N ASN A 20 6.53 -9.87 21.42
CA ASN A 20 7.49 -8.98 20.76
C ASN A 20 6.89 -8.09 19.65
N VAL A 21 5.59 -7.79 19.71
CA VAL A 21 4.97 -6.73 18.91
C VAL A 21 5.07 -5.40 19.66
N THR A 22 5.46 -4.33 18.97
CA THR A 22 5.44 -2.98 19.54
C THR A 22 4.26 -2.20 18.98
N ILE A 23 3.45 -1.60 19.86
CA ILE A 23 2.34 -0.72 19.47
C ILE A 23 2.51 0.63 20.16
N LYS A 24 2.42 1.71 19.37
CA LYS A 24 2.43 3.10 19.85
C LYS A 24 1.20 3.83 19.38
N GLY A 25 0.52 4.56 20.26
CA GLY A 25 -0.67 5.34 19.91
C GLY A 25 -1.93 4.49 19.74
N LYS A 26 -2.94 5.04 19.05
CA LYS A 26 -4.26 4.44 18.91
C LYS A 26 -4.28 3.43 17.76
N VAL A 27 -4.58 2.16 18.05
CA VAL A 27 -4.70 1.12 17.03
C VAL A 27 -6.01 0.37 17.23
N ILE A 28 -6.77 0.18 16.15
CA ILE A 28 -7.91 -0.74 16.09
C ILE A 28 -7.45 -2.01 15.37
N ILE A 29 -7.73 -3.16 15.98
CA ILE A 29 -7.48 -4.50 15.44
C ILE A 29 -8.80 -5.27 15.47
N GLY A 30 -9.29 -5.67 14.29
CA GLY A 30 -10.52 -6.43 14.12
C GLY A 30 -10.42 -7.89 14.58
N GLU A 31 -11.57 -8.54 14.63
CA GLU A 31 -11.72 -9.96 15.01
C GLU A 31 -10.88 -10.88 14.13
N ASP A 32 -10.34 -11.95 14.71
CA ASP A 32 -9.54 -12.97 14.02
C ASP A 32 -8.31 -12.45 13.26
N THR A 33 -7.91 -11.19 13.47
CA THR A 33 -6.67 -10.64 12.94
C THR A 33 -5.49 -11.06 13.81
N ILE A 34 -4.39 -11.46 13.19
CA ILE A 34 -3.16 -11.86 13.87
C ILE A 34 -2.08 -10.83 13.59
N ILE A 35 -1.51 -10.26 14.65
CA ILE A 35 -0.31 -9.44 14.58
C ILE A 35 0.89 -10.28 15.02
N ARG A 36 1.76 -10.59 14.07
CA ARG A 36 2.92 -11.47 14.25
C ARG A 36 4.10 -10.76 14.88
N SER A 37 4.94 -11.56 15.54
CA SER A 37 6.11 -11.15 16.30
C SER A 37 7.04 -10.22 15.52
N GLY A 38 7.64 -9.26 16.23
CA GLY A 38 8.58 -8.27 15.67
C GLY A 38 7.94 -7.13 14.87
N SER A 39 6.62 -7.16 14.70
CA SER A 39 5.89 -6.07 14.04
C SER A 39 5.90 -4.79 14.89
N TYR A 40 6.05 -3.65 14.22
CA TYR A 40 6.05 -2.33 14.84
C TYR A 40 4.90 -1.49 14.28
N LEU A 41 3.94 -1.14 15.13
CA LEU A 41 2.72 -0.44 14.75
C LEU A 41 2.67 0.95 15.40
N VAL A 42 2.42 1.98 14.61
CA VAL A 42 2.26 3.37 15.07
C VAL A 42 0.90 3.89 14.63
N GLY A 43 0.08 4.26 15.60
CA GLY A 43 -1.24 4.84 15.41
C GLY A 43 -1.20 6.35 15.10
N PRO A 44 -2.34 6.91 14.65
CA PRO A 44 -3.63 6.25 14.51
C PRO A 44 -3.66 5.26 13.34
N LEU A 45 -4.14 4.04 13.59
CA LEU A 45 -4.10 2.90 12.67
C LEU A 45 -5.36 2.05 12.81
N TYR A 46 -5.94 1.65 11.68
CA TYR A 46 -7.04 0.70 11.63
C TYR A 46 -6.63 -0.56 10.87
N ILE A 47 -6.94 -1.73 11.43
CA ILE A 47 -6.76 -3.04 10.83
C ILE A 47 -8.08 -3.81 10.98
N GLY A 48 -8.67 -4.21 9.85
CA GLY A 48 -9.92 -4.97 9.78
C GLY A 48 -9.78 -6.39 10.33
N SER A 49 -10.81 -7.21 10.11
CA SER A 49 -10.88 -8.59 10.60
C SER A 49 -10.16 -9.58 9.67
N HIS A 50 -9.81 -10.74 10.21
CA HIS A 50 -9.18 -11.87 9.49
C HIS A 50 -7.87 -11.52 8.76
N SER A 51 -7.18 -10.45 9.15
CA SER A 51 -5.93 -10.01 8.53
C SER A 51 -4.72 -10.67 9.20
N ASP A 52 -3.64 -10.85 8.43
CA ASP A 52 -2.37 -11.39 8.92
C ASP A 52 -1.27 -10.35 8.71
N ILE A 53 -0.74 -9.82 9.81
CA ILE A 53 0.18 -8.68 9.83
C ILE A 53 1.54 -9.11 10.38
N GLY A 54 2.59 -8.92 9.59
CA GLY A 54 3.96 -9.28 9.92
C GLY A 54 4.39 -10.66 9.41
N PRO A 55 5.45 -11.25 9.98
CA PRO A 55 6.28 -10.73 11.07
C PRO A 55 7.21 -9.58 10.61
N ASN A 56 7.77 -8.82 11.56
CA ASN A 56 8.77 -7.77 11.28
C ASN A 56 8.34 -6.75 10.20
N CYS A 57 7.06 -6.35 10.17
CA CYS A 57 6.61 -5.23 9.36
C CYS A 57 6.63 -3.93 10.17
N TYR A 58 6.71 -2.78 9.49
CA TYR A 58 6.58 -1.47 10.10
C TYR A 58 5.36 -0.75 9.54
N ILE A 59 4.30 -0.63 10.35
CA ILE A 59 3.08 0.08 9.93
C ILE A 59 3.02 1.39 10.69
N ARG A 60 3.02 2.47 9.93
CA ARG A 60 3.03 3.84 10.43
C ARG A 60 1.65 4.43 10.49
N GLU A 61 1.59 5.64 11.03
CA GLU A 61 0.37 6.40 11.21
C GLU A 61 -0.45 6.52 9.92
N TYR A 62 -1.75 6.68 10.12
CA TYR A 62 -2.75 6.92 9.09
C TYR A 62 -2.93 5.79 8.07
N CYS A 63 -2.56 4.56 8.42
CA CYS A 63 -2.93 3.42 7.60
C CYS A 63 -4.32 2.90 7.98
N SER A 64 -5.07 2.50 6.96
CA SER A 64 -6.34 1.78 7.10
C SER A 64 -6.25 0.52 6.28
N ILE A 65 -6.27 -0.62 6.95
CA ILE A 65 -6.11 -1.94 6.37
C ILE A 65 -7.45 -2.66 6.48
N GLY A 66 -8.00 -3.10 5.34
CA GLY A 66 -9.27 -3.79 5.25
C GLY A 66 -9.25 -5.20 5.85
N ASN A 67 -10.30 -5.95 5.54
CA ASN A 67 -10.46 -7.33 5.99
C ASN A 67 -9.67 -8.30 5.10
N ASN A 68 -9.24 -9.43 5.67
CA ASN A 68 -8.52 -10.48 4.94
C ASN A 68 -7.27 -9.96 4.20
N VAL A 69 -6.57 -8.98 4.77
CA VAL A 69 -5.36 -8.40 4.19
C VAL A 69 -4.13 -9.13 4.72
N ARG A 70 -3.16 -9.37 3.84
CA ARG A 70 -1.81 -9.80 4.22
C ARG A 70 -0.85 -8.63 4.14
N VAL A 71 -0.19 -8.30 5.25
CA VAL A 71 1.04 -7.49 5.27
C VAL A 71 2.15 -8.38 5.79
N GLY A 72 3.18 -8.66 4.99
CA GLY A 72 4.19 -9.63 5.38
C GLY A 72 5.53 -9.01 5.79
N HIS A 73 6.59 -9.81 5.65
CA HIS A 73 7.91 -9.50 6.17
C HIS A 73 8.57 -8.29 5.50
N ALA A 74 9.16 -7.43 6.32
CA ALA A 74 9.92 -6.26 5.88
C ALA A 74 9.12 -5.33 4.95
N CYS A 75 7.80 -5.30 5.14
CA CYS A 75 6.94 -4.30 4.54
C CYS A 75 6.87 -3.07 5.44
N GLU A 76 6.96 -1.87 4.85
CA GLU A 76 6.66 -0.61 5.50
C GLU A 76 5.44 0.05 4.85
N LEU A 77 4.44 0.39 5.66
CA LEU A 77 3.24 1.10 5.24
C LEU A 77 3.17 2.45 5.95
N LYS A 78 2.77 3.51 5.24
CA LYS A 78 2.59 4.85 5.83
C LYS A 78 1.52 5.65 5.13
N ASN A 79 0.53 6.15 5.86
CA ASN A 79 -0.57 6.95 5.31
C ASN A 79 -1.20 6.29 4.06
N THR A 80 -1.52 5.00 4.16
CA THR A 80 -1.98 4.18 3.03
C THR A 80 -3.32 3.53 3.37
N ILE A 81 -4.23 3.50 2.40
CA ILE A 81 -5.49 2.75 2.49
C ILE A 81 -5.33 1.47 1.68
N ILE A 82 -5.58 0.32 2.29
CA ILE A 82 -5.60 -0.99 1.63
C ILE A 82 -6.98 -1.58 1.84
N PHE A 83 -7.68 -1.87 0.75
CA PHE A 83 -9.00 -2.46 0.77
C PHE A 83 -8.92 -3.99 0.94
N ASP A 84 -10.09 -4.61 1.10
CA ASP A 84 -10.22 -6.02 1.49
C ASP A 84 -9.56 -6.99 0.51
N ASN A 85 -9.11 -8.14 1.04
CA ASN A 85 -8.57 -9.26 0.29
C ASN A 85 -7.28 -8.95 -0.50
N SER A 86 -6.52 -7.94 -0.08
CA SER A 86 -5.29 -7.50 -0.77
C SER A 86 -4.03 -7.92 -0.02
N HIS A 87 -2.96 -8.21 -0.76
CA HIS A 87 -1.71 -8.75 -0.23
C HIS A 87 -0.51 -7.85 -0.56
N VAL A 88 0.25 -7.48 0.47
CA VAL A 88 1.56 -6.84 0.41
C VAL A 88 2.54 -7.72 1.20
N PRO A 89 3.01 -8.84 0.61
CA PRO A 89 3.59 -9.93 1.36
C PRO A 89 5.08 -9.75 1.68
N HIS A 90 5.86 -9.03 0.87
CA HIS A 90 7.32 -9.03 1.01
C HIS A 90 7.97 -7.70 0.60
N LEU A 91 8.91 -7.21 1.42
CA LEU A 91 9.95 -6.24 1.06
C LEU A 91 9.43 -4.96 0.36
N SER A 92 8.24 -4.49 0.72
CA SER A 92 7.54 -3.41 0.01
C SER A 92 7.44 -2.16 0.86
N TYR A 93 7.69 -0.99 0.26
CA TYR A 93 7.36 0.31 0.86
C TYR A 93 6.15 0.90 0.14
N ILE A 94 5.04 1.05 0.86
CA ILE A 94 3.79 1.60 0.33
C ILE A 94 3.39 2.84 1.15
N GLY A 95 3.68 4.01 0.60
CA GLY A 95 3.50 5.30 1.25
C GLY A 95 2.50 6.20 0.53
N ASP A 96 1.63 6.88 1.28
CA ASP A 96 0.72 7.91 0.75
C ASP A 96 -0.13 7.40 -0.44
N SER A 97 -0.60 6.15 -0.37
CA SER A 97 -1.19 5.41 -1.50
C SER A 97 -2.59 4.87 -1.20
N ILE A 98 -3.31 4.47 -2.26
CA ILE A 98 -4.61 3.79 -2.17
C ILE A 98 -4.50 2.48 -2.95
N ILE A 99 -4.77 1.36 -2.29
CA ILE A 99 -4.71 0.01 -2.84
C ILE A 99 -6.10 -0.60 -2.81
N GLY A 100 -6.67 -0.91 -3.96
CA GLY A 100 -7.98 -1.52 -4.13
C GLY A 100 -8.07 -2.94 -3.56
N SER A 101 -9.22 -3.58 -3.76
CA SER A 101 -9.50 -4.93 -3.28
C SER A 101 -8.89 -6.00 -4.19
N HIS A 102 -8.58 -7.17 -3.63
CA HIS A 102 -8.01 -8.29 -4.38
C HIS A 102 -6.70 -7.97 -5.12
N VAL A 103 -5.93 -7.00 -4.62
CA VAL A 103 -4.64 -6.62 -5.18
C VAL A 103 -3.55 -7.54 -4.64
N ASN A 104 -2.59 -7.92 -5.48
CA ASN A 104 -1.39 -8.62 -5.03
C ASN A 104 -0.13 -7.88 -5.48
N LEU A 105 0.65 -7.38 -4.51
CA LEU A 105 1.89 -6.69 -4.79
C LEU A 105 3.07 -7.67 -4.74
N GLY A 106 3.74 -7.87 -5.87
CA GLY A 106 4.95 -8.68 -5.94
C GLY A 106 6.04 -8.16 -4.99
N ALA A 107 6.90 -9.07 -4.53
CA ALA A 107 7.99 -8.73 -3.60
C ALA A 107 8.84 -7.57 -4.12
N GLY A 108 9.13 -6.59 -3.27
CA GLY A 108 9.89 -5.41 -3.70
C GLY A 108 9.09 -4.41 -4.53
N THR A 109 7.75 -4.45 -4.48
CA THR A 109 6.95 -3.38 -5.08
C THR A 109 7.06 -2.12 -4.23
N ILE A 110 7.59 -1.04 -4.81
CA ILE A 110 7.83 0.22 -4.11
C ILE A 110 7.00 1.35 -4.71
N THR A 111 6.28 2.10 -3.87
CA THR A 111 5.67 3.37 -4.26
C THR A 111 6.60 4.53 -3.90
N ALA A 112 7.08 5.27 -4.90
CA ALA A 112 7.65 6.58 -4.66
C ALA A 112 6.51 7.56 -4.34
N ASN A 113 6.67 8.35 -3.28
CA ASN A 113 5.66 9.32 -2.84
C ASN A 113 6.13 10.77 -2.88
N LEU A 114 7.38 11.05 -3.24
CA LEU A 114 7.96 12.39 -3.26
C LEU A 114 8.73 12.61 -4.55
N ARG A 115 8.48 13.75 -5.21
CA ARG A 115 9.24 14.18 -6.39
C ARG A 115 10.61 14.72 -5.99
N PHE A 116 11.59 14.57 -6.87
CA PHE A 116 12.94 15.14 -6.67
C PHE A 116 12.93 16.66 -6.50
N ASP A 117 12.05 17.36 -7.23
CA ASP A 117 11.89 18.82 -7.14
C ASP A 117 11.13 19.28 -5.88
N LYS A 118 10.62 18.34 -5.06
CA LYS A 118 9.86 18.57 -3.82
C LYS A 118 8.58 19.41 -4.03
N LYS A 119 8.12 19.56 -5.27
CA LYS A 119 6.84 20.23 -5.59
C LYS A 119 5.67 19.29 -5.33
N SER A 120 4.46 19.86 -5.40
CA SER A 120 3.23 19.08 -5.34
C SER A 120 3.17 18.04 -6.46
N VAL A 121 2.61 16.87 -6.17
CA VAL A 121 2.51 15.76 -7.11
C VAL A 121 1.28 15.96 -7.99
N PRO A 122 1.42 16.14 -9.32
CA PRO A 122 0.27 16.25 -10.20
C PRO A 122 -0.34 14.88 -10.50
N MET A 123 -1.63 14.83 -10.78
CA MET A 123 -2.36 13.63 -11.18
C MET A 123 -3.25 13.90 -12.40
N THR A 124 -3.38 12.93 -13.29
CA THR A 124 -4.34 12.99 -14.39
C THR A 124 -5.74 12.59 -13.89
N ILE A 125 -6.74 13.44 -14.04
CA ILE A 125 -8.13 13.19 -13.64
C ILE A 125 -8.99 13.51 -14.85
N LYS A 126 -9.76 12.51 -15.35
CA LYS A 126 -10.59 12.64 -16.55
C LYS A 126 -9.85 13.20 -17.78
N GLY A 127 -8.59 12.80 -17.96
CA GLY A 127 -7.73 13.24 -19.08
C GLY A 127 -7.01 14.57 -18.83
N GLU A 128 -7.31 15.29 -17.76
CA GLU A 128 -6.67 16.57 -17.45
C GLU A 128 -5.62 16.41 -16.36
N ARG A 129 -4.45 17.03 -16.55
CA ARG A 129 -3.38 16.99 -15.54
C ARG A 129 -3.60 18.10 -14.51
N MET A 130 -3.90 17.71 -13.28
CA MET A 130 -4.27 18.60 -12.20
C MET A 130 -3.27 18.49 -11.04
N ASP A 131 -3.10 19.57 -10.28
CA ASP A 131 -2.35 19.52 -9.02
C ASP A 131 -3.17 18.78 -7.95
N SER A 132 -2.57 17.80 -7.26
CA SER A 132 -3.22 17.13 -6.12
C SER A 132 -3.26 18.02 -4.86
N GLY A 133 -2.47 19.10 -4.83
CA GLY A 133 -2.21 19.91 -3.64
C GLY A 133 -1.36 19.19 -2.58
N ARG A 134 -0.79 18.01 -2.89
CA ARG A 134 -0.01 17.20 -1.96
C ARG A 134 1.46 17.16 -2.36
N LYS A 135 2.33 17.58 -1.44
CA LYS A 135 3.78 17.37 -1.57
C LYS A 135 4.17 15.88 -1.58
N LYS A 136 3.39 15.04 -0.90
CA LYS A 136 3.55 13.59 -0.93
C LYS A 136 2.29 12.87 -1.41
N MET A 137 2.43 12.07 -2.46
CA MET A 137 1.39 11.24 -3.04
C MET A 137 2.06 10.03 -3.71
N GLY A 138 1.72 8.83 -3.28
CA GLY A 138 2.18 7.57 -3.85
C GLY A 138 1.34 7.18 -5.06
N ALA A 139 0.86 5.94 -5.10
CA ALA A 139 0.09 5.40 -6.21
C ALA A 139 -1.39 5.16 -5.86
N ILE A 140 -2.23 5.12 -6.88
CA ILE A 140 -3.60 4.59 -6.78
C ILE A 140 -3.67 3.30 -7.59
N ILE A 141 -3.88 2.18 -6.91
CA ILE A 141 -3.89 0.86 -7.52
C ILE A 141 -5.32 0.32 -7.47
N GLY A 142 -5.92 0.09 -8.64
CA GLY A 142 -7.28 -0.41 -8.76
C GLY A 142 -7.43 -1.87 -8.34
N ASP A 143 -8.68 -2.31 -8.19
CA ASP A 143 -9.02 -3.66 -7.77
C ASP A 143 -8.44 -4.73 -8.72
N TYR A 144 -8.11 -5.90 -8.18
CA TYR A 144 -7.59 -7.05 -8.93
C TYR A 144 -6.26 -6.81 -9.67
N VAL A 145 -5.54 -5.74 -9.34
CA VAL A 145 -4.21 -5.50 -9.91
C VAL A 145 -3.20 -6.49 -9.35
N GLN A 146 -2.29 -6.95 -10.21
CA GLN A 146 -1.14 -7.74 -9.81
C GLN A 146 0.15 -7.07 -10.29
N THR A 147 1.11 -6.87 -9.38
CA THR A 147 2.46 -6.43 -9.76
C THR A 147 3.45 -7.58 -9.66
N GLY A 148 4.40 -7.61 -10.58
CA GLY A 148 5.56 -8.48 -10.52
C GLY A 148 6.53 -8.03 -9.43
N ILE A 149 7.56 -8.85 -9.21
CA ILE A 149 8.64 -8.51 -8.27
C ILE A 149 9.42 -7.28 -8.76
N GLY A 150 9.92 -6.47 -7.82
CA GLY A 150 10.80 -5.34 -8.13
C GLY A 150 10.14 -4.20 -8.92
N THR A 151 8.81 -4.17 -9.01
CA THR A 151 8.09 -3.07 -9.67
C THR A 151 8.23 -1.77 -8.87
N THR A 152 8.54 -0.66 -9.54
CA THR A 152 8.55 0.68 -8.93
C THR A 152 7.48 1.57 -9.54
N LEU A 153 6.79 2.33 -8.70
CA LEU A 153 5.67 3.18 -9.08
C LEU A 153 6.00 4.65 -8.77
N MET A 154 5.97 5.50 -9.79
CA MET A 154 6.28 6.92 -9.62
C MET A 154 5.15 7.69 -8.90
N PRO A 155 5.46 8.84 -8.27
CA PRO A 155 4.46 9.61 -7.52
C PRO A 155 3.28 10.01 -8.39
N GLY A 156 2.07 9.71 -7.93
CA GLY A 156 0.80 10.06 -8.58
C GLY A 156 0.34 9.09 -9.67
N VAL A 157 1.07 8.00 -9.94
CA VAL A 157 0.68 6.99 -10.94
C VAL A 157 -0.58 6.25 -10.51
N LYS A 158 -1.47 6.01 -11.48
CA LYS A 158 -2.66 5.18 -11.31
C LYS A 158 -2.53 3.89 -12.12
N ILE A 159 -2.91 2.77 -11.53
CA ILE A 159 -3.05 1.49 -12.23
C ILE A 159 -4.52 1.12 -12.25
N GLY A 160 -5.10 1.01 -13.44
CA GLY A 160 -6.50 0.64 -13.61
C GLY A 160 -6.78 -0.80 -13.13
N PRO A 161 -8.01 -1.09 -12.70
CA PRO A 161 -8.38 -2.40 -12.18
C PRO A 161 -8.19 -3.52 -13.22
N TYR A 162 -7.97 -4.74 -12.74
CA TYR A 162 -7.72 -5.95 -13.53
C TYR A 162 -6.45 -5.90 -14.40
N SER A 163 -5.51 -5.00 -14.08
CA SER A 163 -4.25 -4.88 -14.83
C SER A 163 -3.13 -5.70 -14.21
N ILE A 164 -2.22 -6.16 -15.06
CA ILE A 164 -1.01 -6.91 -14.67
C ILE A 164 0.21 -6.07 -15.03
N VAL A 165 1.08 -5.84 -14.05
CA VAL A 165 2.38 -5.21 -14.23
C VAL A 165 3.45 -6.26 -14.07
N GLY A 166 4.32 -6.40 -15.06
CA GLY A 166 5.41 -7.37 -15.07
C GLY A 166 6.49 -7.10 -14.02
N PRO A 167 7.42 -8.04 -13.85
CA PRO A 167 8.55 -7.86 -12.95
C PRO A 167 9.48 -6.75 -13.44
N ASN A 168 10.12 -6.04 -12.50
CA ASN A 168 11.10 -4.99 -12.73
C ASN A 168 10.61 -3.81 -13.60
N MET A 169 9.30 -3.57 -13.61
CA MET A 169 8.73 -2.43 -14.33
C MET A 169 8.89 -1.14 -13.53
N ASN A 170 9.31 -0.07 -14.21
CA ASN A 170 9.36 1.28 -13.66
C ASN A 170 8.21 2.10 -14.27
N LEU A 171 7.10 2.23 -13.56
CA LEU A 171 5.91 2.89 -14.10
C LEU A 171 5.95 4.39 -13.86
N TRP A 172 6.02 5.15 -14.96
CA TRP A 172 5.97 6.61 -14.99
C TRP A 172 4.59 7.16 -15.32
N ASP A 173 3.82 6.39 -16.08
CA ASP A 173 2.53 6.79 -16.63
C ASP A 173 1.40 5.93 -16.07
N ASP A 174 0.19 6.48 -16.16
CA ASP A 174 -1.01 5.76 -15.75
C ASP A 174 -1.24 4.54 -16.66
N ILE A 175 -1.66 3.43 -16.05
CA ILE A 175 -2.02 2.21 -16.77
C ILE A 175 -3.55 2.13 -16.87
N PRO A 176 -4.13 2.00 -18.06
CA PRO A 176 -5.57 1.80 -18.21
C PRO A 176 -6.07 0.52 -17.53
N PRO A 177 -7.37 0.40 -17.24
CA PRO A 177 -7.95 -0.86 -16.77
C PRO A 177 -7.71 -2.02 -17.75
N ARG A 178 -7.69 -3.26 -17.24
CA ARG A 178 -7.58 -4.50 -18.04
C ARG A 178 -6.37 -4.52 -18.98
N SER A 179 -5.25 -3.98 -18.52
CA SER A 179 -4.02 -3.86 -19.31
C SER A 179 -2.93 -4.80 -18.81
N VAL A 180 -2.04 -5.23 -19.69
CA VAL A 180 -0.84 -6.00 -19.34
C VAL A 180 0.38 -5.20 -19.76
N VAL A 181 1.24 -4.86 -18.80
CA VAL A 181 2.47 -4.10 -19.03
C VAL A 181 3.65 -4.99 -18.68
N ILE A 182 4.38 -5.45 -19.68
CA ILE A 182 5.55 -6.32 -19.50
C ILE A 182 6.66 -5.90 -20.46
N GLU A 183 7.91 -5.97 -20.00
CA GLU A 183 9.08 -5.82 -20.85
C GLU A 183 9.90 -7.11 -20.80
N LYS A 184 10.27 -7.63 -21.97
CA LYS A 184 11.17 -8.80 -22.07
C LYS A 184 12.61 -8.32 -22.20
N PRO A 185 13.58 -8.98 -21.54
CA PRO A 185 14.99 -8.69 -21.76
C PRO A 185 15.33 -8.76 -23.25
N ARG A 186 15.99 -7.73 -23.76
CA ARG A 186 16.52 -7.72 -25.13
C ARG A 186 17.92 -8.32 -25.12
N LYS A 187 18.18 -9.30 -25.98
CA LYS A 187 19.56 -9.74 -26.26
C LYS A 187 20.31 -8.59 -26.91
N VAL A 188 21.43 -8.21 -26.33
CA VAL A 188 22.43 -7.37 -26.98
C VAL A 188 23.43 -8.33 -27.59
N GLU A 189 23.48 -8.38 -28.91
CA GLU A 189 24.52 -9.10 -29.68
C GLU A 189 25.76 -8.21 -29.84
#